data_AF-A0A944AC65-F1
#
_entry.id   AF-A0A944AC65-F1
#
_cell.length_a   1.000
_cell.length_b   1.000
_cell.length_c   1.000
_cell.angle_alpha   90.00
_cell.angle_beta   90.00
_cell.angle_gamma   90.00
#
_symmetry.space_group_name_H-M   'P 1'
#
loop_
_entity.id
_entity.type
_entity.pdbx_description
1 polymer ?
#
loop_
_entity_poly.entity_id
_entity_poly.type
_entity_poly.pdbx_seq_one_letter_code
_entity_poly.pdbx_strand_id
1 'polypeptide(L)'
;VLSLAMALSIKGESMWSRVGKEPSGTAFNSIIQLELENGIPRNPFINAGAIVVADMLLGELRNPEEEYIEFIRALADDDSIDYNMEVANSEKETGFLNAAMAYLLKSYGNICNPIDDVLMFYFKMCSVQMSCRQLSKAFLPFSQHNKQFDFNGIRLTTSQIKRMNALMQTCGFYDEAGEFSYLIGLPGKSGVGGGIVAVCPMRYSVAVWSPRLNPKGNSVMGMKALELLTTYTEESIF
;
A
#
# COMPACT_ATOMS: atom_id res chain seq x y z
N VAL A 1 -0.42 1.68 -0.05
CA VAL A 1 0.37 2.92 -0.24
C VAL A 1 -0.51 4.14 -0.32
N LEU A 2 -1.48 4.17 -1.24
CA LEU A 2 -2.36 5.33 -1.44
C LEU A 2 -3.20 5.65 -0.19
N SER A 3 -3.76 4.63 0.47
CA SER A 3 -4.46 4.80 1.76
C SER A 3 -3.56 5.34 2.87
N LEU A 4 -2.29 4.93 2.89
CA LEU A 4 -1.28 5.47 3.81
C LEU A 4 -1.01 6.96 3.53
N ALA A 5 -0.90 7.37 2.27
CA ALA A 5 -0.76 8.79 1.92
C ALA A 5 -1.94 9.61 2.48
N MET A 6 -3.16 9.12 2.26
CA MET A 6 -4.37 9.77 2.76
C MET A 6 -4.38 9.87 4.30
N ALA A 7 -4.11 8.76 4.99
CA ALA A 7 -4.08 8.72 6.45
C ALA A 7 -2.99 9.62 7.04
N LEU A 8 -1.81 9.67 6.40
CA LEU A 8 -0.69 10.51 6.83
C LEU A 8 -0.97 12.00 6.61
N SER A 9 -1.71 12.36 5.56
CA SER A 9 -2.19 13.75 5.34
C SER A 9 -3.17 14.18 6.44
N ILE A 10 -4.08 13.29 6.85
CA ILE A 10 -5.17 13.61 7.80
C ILE A 10 -4.67 13.59 9.24
N LYS A 11 -3.99 12.51 9.65
CA LYS A 11 -3.62 12.28 11.05
C LYS A 11 -2.17 12.68 11.38
N GLY A 12 -1.32 12.90 10.37
CA GLY A 12 0.08 13.20 10.58
C GLY A 12 0.79 12.13 11.41
N GLU A 13 1.70 12.54 12.30
CA GLU A 13 2.50 11.61 13.10
C GLU A 13 1.67 10.80 14.12
N SER A 14 0.46 11.24 14.48
CA SER A 14 -0.39 10.54 15.46
C SER A 14 -0.77 9.12 15.00
N MET A 15 -0.80 8.86 13.68
CA MET A 15 -1.13 7.55 13.14
C MET A 15 -0.15 6.45 13.57
N TRP A 16 1.11 6.82 13.82
CA TRP A 16 2.17 5.87 14.15
C TRP A 16 2.05 5.28 15.56
N SER A 17 1.13 5.81 16.37
CA SER A 17 0.77 5.20 17.66
C SER A 17 -0.01 3.89 17.50
N ARG A 18 -0.60 3.65 16.32
CA ARG A 18 -1.46 2.50 16.02
C ARG A 18 -0.86 1.52 15.02
N VAL A 19 0.18 1.93 14.29
CA VAL A 19 0.91 1.10 13.31
C VAL A 19 2.37 1.53 13.27
N GLY A 20 3.28 0.57 13.22
CA GLY A 20 4.72 0.80 13.18
C GLY A 20 5.25 1.21 11.80
N LYS A 21 6.58 1.19 11.68
CA LYS A 21 7.35 1.57 10.48
C LYS A 21 8.38 0.51 10.06
N GLU A 22 8.40 -0.64 10.75
CA GLU A 22 9.46 -1.61 10.67
C GLU A 22 9.07 -2.81 9.79
N PRO A 23 10.02 -3.46 9.11
CA PRO A 23 9.78 -4.75 8.48
C PRO A 23 9.31 -5.79 9.51
N SER A 24 8.49 -6.75 9.08
CA SER A 24 7.97 -7.83 9.94
C SER A 24 8.88 -9.06 9.97
N GLY A 25 9.76 -9.24 8.96
CA GLY A 25 10.61 -10.44 8.81
C GLY A 25 9.85 -11.77 8.77
N THR A 26 8.53 -11.68 8.62
CA THR A 26 7.55 -12.77 8.63
C THR A 26 6.46 -12.44 7.62
N ALA A 27 5.78 -13.49 7.14
CA ALA A 27 4.73 -13.37 6.14
C ALA A 27 3.70 -12.28 6.51
N PHE A 28 3.19 -11.59 5.47
CA PHE A 28 2.36 -10.38 5.60
C PHE A 28 1.03 -10.57 6.33
N ASN A 29 0.65 -11.83 6.61
CA ASN A 29 -0.58 -12.27 7.25
C ASN A 29 -0.31 -13.02 8.58
N SER A 30 0.87 -12.82 9.18
CA SER A 30 1.27 -13.45 10.45
C SER A 30 0.46 -12.92 11.64
N ILE A 31 -0.39 -13.78 12.21
CA ILE A 31 -1.13 -13.50 13.46
C ILE A 31 -0.20 -13.52 14.68
N ILE A 32 0.79 -14.41 14.71
CA ILE A 32 1.69 -14.60 15.85
C ILE A 32 2.43 -13.30 16.17
N GLN A 33 2.97 -12.62 15.14
CA GLN A 33 3.66 -11.35 15.33
C GLN A 33 2.71 -10.29 15.92
N LEU A 34 1.46 -10.29 15.45
CA LEU A 34 0.47 -9.32 15.89
C LEU A 34 0.06 -9.50 17.36
N GLU A 35 -0.03 -10.74 17.81
CA GLU A 35 -0.25 -11.08 19.23
C GLU A 35 0.95 -10.64 20.09
N LEU A 36 2.17 -10.94 19.67
CA LEU A 36 3.40 -10.55 20.37
C LEU A 36 3.57 -9.03 20.47
N GLU A 37 3.07 -8.28 19.49
CA GLU A 37 3.12 -6.81 19.47
C GLU A 37 1.86 -6.16 20.07
N ASN A 38 1.06 -6.91 20.83
CA ASN A 38 -0.15 -6.43 21.50
C ASN A 38 -1.11 -5.68 20.56
N GLY A 39 -1.29 -6.21 19.34
CA GLY A 39 -2.21 -5.65 18.37
C GLY A 39 -1.72 -4.37 17.67
N ILE A 40 -0.44 -4.00 17.78
CA ILE A 40 0.18 -2.94 16.97
C ILE A 40 0.86 -3.60 15.76
N PRO A 41 0.37 -3.42 14.52
CA PRO A 41 1.04 -4.00 13.36
C PRO A 41 2.37 -3.33 13.08
N ARG A 42 3.34 -4.11 12.59
CA ARG A 42 4.71 -3.66 12.31
C ARG A 42 4.85 -2.49 11.34
N ASN A 43 4.02 -2.48 10.30
CA ASN A 43 4.05 -1.47 9.25
C ASN A 43 2.69 -1.44 8.51
N PRO A 44 2.37 -0.36 7.79
CA PRO A 44 1.08 -0.23 7.08
C PRO A 44 0.96 -1.06 5.80
N PHE A 45 1.98 -1.81 5.39
CA PHE A 45 1.99 -2.57 4.12
C PHE A 45 1.73 -4.06 4.28
N ILE A 46 1.74 -4.57 5.51
CA ILE A 46 1.16 -5.88 5.86
C ILE A 46 -0.35 -5.75 6.08
N ASN A 47 -1.09 -6.85 5.99
CA ASN A 47 -2.55 -6.82 6.02
C ASN A 47 -3.11 -6.18 7.30
N ALA A 48 -2.59 -6.58 8.47
CA ALA A 48 -3.03 -6.01 9.75
C ALA A 48 -2.83 -4.48 9.81
N GLY A 49 -1.70 -3.98 9.30
CA GLY A 49 -1.43 -2.55 9.24
C GLY A 49 -2.35 -1.81 8.27
N ALA A 50 -2.62 -2.41 7.10
CA ALA A 50 -3.55 -1.86 6.13
C ALA A 50 -5.01 -1.84 6.65
N ILE A 51 -5.42 -2.83 7.43
CA ILE A 51 -6.72 -2.86 8.14
C ILE A 51 -6.80 -1.73 9.17
N VAL A 52 -5.73 -1.48 9.94
CA VAL A 52 -5.67 -0.34 10.87
C VAL A 52 -5.77 1.00 10.13
N VAL A 53 -5.09 1.14 8.98
CA VAL A 53 -5.20 2.33 8.13
C VAL A 53 -6.61 2.49 7.57
N ALA A 54 -7.28 1.39 7.19
CA ALA A 54 -8.67 1.41 6.77
C ALA A 54 -9.58 1.95 7.88
N ASP A 55 -9.42 1.45 9.11
CA ASP A 55 -10.17 1.92 10.28
C ASP A 55 -9.92 3.41 10.59
N MET A 56 -8.68 3.88 10.47
CA MET A 56 -8.37 5.30 10.65
C MET A 56 -9.12 6.17 9.65
N LEU A 57 -9.09 5.81 8.36
CA LEU A 57 -9.78 6.57 7.32
C LEU A 57 -11.30 6.52 7.50
N LEU A 58 -11.84 5.36 7.90
CA LEU A 58 -13.27 5.19 8.15
C LEU A 58 -13.79 6.10 9.27
N GLY A 59 -12.95 6.40 10.27
CA GLY A 59 -13.30 7.31 11.38
C GLY A 59 -13.11 8.80 11.08
N GLU A 60 -12.39 9.16 10.02
CA GLU A 60 -12.05 10.56 9.70
C GLU A 60 -12.79 11.10 8.47
N LEU A 61 -13.10 10.23 7.51
CA LEU A 61 -13.75 10.59 6.26
C LEU A 61 -15.26 10.52 6.40
N ARG A 62 -15.98 11.36 5.65
CA ARG A 62 -17.45 11.36 5.64
C ARG A 62 -17.97 10.25 4.74
N ASN A 63 -17.37 10.13 3.55
CA ASN A 63 -17.66 9.10 2.56
C ASN A 63 -16.34 8.38 2.20
N PRO A 64 -15.83 7.47 3.05
CA PRO A 64 -14.49 6.90 2.89
C PRO A 64 -14.23 6.27 1.52
N GLU A 65 -15.22 5.59 0.95
CA GLU A 65 -15.12 4.96 -0.38
C GLU A 65 -15.05 5.98 -1.52
N GLU A 66 -15.93 6.97 -1.51
CA GLU A 66 -15.98 8.02 -2.54
C GLU A 66 -14.71 8.88 -2.49
N GLU A 67 -14.35 9.37 -1.30
CA GLU A 67 -13.17 10.23 -1.12
C GLU A 67 -11.87 9.49 -1.47
N TYR A 68 -11.79 8.19 -1.19
CA TYR A 68 -10.63 7.37 -1.55
C TYR A 68 -10.51 7.16 -3.06
N ILE A 69 -11.59 6.81 -3.76
CA ILE A 69 -11.53 6.58 -5.21
C ILE A 69 -11.28 7.90 -5.97
N GLU A 70 -11.87 9.00 -5.53
CA GLU A 70 -11.62 10.33 -6.11
C GLU A 70 -10.16 10.76 -5.93
N PHE A 71 -9.55 10.48 -4.78
CA PHE A 71 -8.12 10.71 -4.56
C PHE A 71 -7.26 9.91 -5.56
N ILE A 72 -7.60 8.65 -5.83
CA ILE A 72 -6.87 7.83 -6.80
C ILE A 72 -7.06 8.35 -8.23
N ARG A 73 -8.29 8.73 -8.61
CA ARG A 73 -8.61 9.34 -9.92
C ARG A 73 -7.82 10.63 -10.12
N ALA A 74 -7.75 11.47 -9.10
CA ALA A 74 -6.96 12.71 -9.13
C ALA A 74 -5.46 12.45 -9.30
N LEU A 75 -4.90 11.43 -8.63
CA LEU A 75 -3.49 11.05 -8.80
C LEU A 75 -3.18 10.53 -10.20
N ALA A 76 -4.09 9.73 -10.78
CA ALA A 76 -3.91 9.14 -12.09
C ALA A 76 -4.32 10.06 -13.25
N ASP A 77 -5.05 11.14 -12.96
CA ASP A 77 -5.73 11.99 -13.94
C ASP A 77 -6.59 11.13 -14.90
N ASP A 78 -7.48 10.32 -14.30
CA ASP A 78 -8.32 9.34 -15.01
C ASP A 78 -9.56 8.93 -14.19
N ASP A 79 -10.74 9.42 -14.58
CA ASP A 79 -12.01 9.15 -13.90
C ASP A 79 -12.57 7.74 -14.16
N SER A 80 -11.98 6.97 -15.08
CA SER A 80 -12.44 5.60 -15.38
C SER A 80 -12.02 4.56 -14.33
N ILE A 81 -11.12 4.93 -13.41
CA ILE A 81 -10.67 4.05 -12.32
C ILE A 81 -11.82 3.84 -11.34
N ASP A 82 -12.12 2.59 -11.02
CA ASP A 82 -13.19 2.25 -10.07
C ASP A 82 -12.86 0.96 -9.31
N TYR A 83 -13.69 0.67 -8.32
CA TYR A 83 -13.68 -0.58 -7.59
C TYR A 83 -14.18 -1.75 -8.44
N ASN A 84 -13.47 -2.87 -8.38
CA ASN A 84 -13.98 -4.13 -8.89
C ASN A 84 -14.80 -4.84 -7.80
N MET A 85 -16.11 -4.63 -7.81
CA MET A 85 -17.01 -5.18 -6.78
C MET A 85 -17.08 -6.71 -6.80
N GLU A 86 -16.81 -7.37 -7.91
CA GLU A 86 -16.71 -8.83 -7.99
C GLU A 86 -15.51 -9.32 -7.15
N VAL A 87 -14.34 -8.70 -7.33
CA VAL A 87 -13.14 -8.98 -6.54
C VAL A 87 -13.37 -8.65 -5.06
N ALA A 88 -13.93 -7.48 -4.74
CA ALA A 88 -14.19 -7.09 -3.35
C ALA A 88 -15.10 -8.08 -2.61
N ASN A 89 -16.18 -8.53 -3.27
CA ASN A 89 -17.09 -9.51 -2.71
C ASN A 89 -16.45 -10.90 -2.58
N SER A 90 -15.67 -11.32 -3.58
CA SER A 90 -14.92 -12.59 -3.52
C SER A 90 -13.90 -12.61 -2.37
N GLU A 91 -13.17 -11.51 -2.17
CA GLU A 91 -12.24 -11.36 -1.04
C GLU A 91 -12.99 -11.34 0.31
N LYS A 92 -14.17 -10.73 0.37
CA LYS A 92 -15.00 -10.73 1.59
C LYS A 92 -15.45 -12.14 1.97
N GLU A 93 -15.91 -12.94 1.01
CA GLU A 93 -16.40 -14.30 1.25
C GLU A 93 -15.30 -15.25 1.75
N THR A 94 -14.05 -14.99 1.36
CA THR A 94 -12.90 -15.87 1.68
C THR A 94 -11.92 -15.22 2.66
N GLY A 95 -12.20 -14.00 3.13
CA GLY A 95 -11.31 -13.15 3.92
C GLY A 95 -11.17 -13.53 5.40
N PHE A 96 -11.33 -14.82 5.74
CA PHE A 96 -11.33 -15.31 7.13
C PHE A 96 -10.10 -14.89 7.92
N LEU A 97 -8.92 -14.92 7.30
CA LEU A 97 -7.68 -14.52 7.96
C LEU A 97 -7.62 -13.01 8.26
N ASN A 98 -8.11 -12.18 7.33
CA ASN A 98 -8.24 -10.75 7.54
C ASN A 98 -9.27 -10.45 8.64
N ALA A 99 -10.38 -11.20 8.68
CA ALA A 99 -11.35 -11.12 9.77
C ALA A 99 -10.71 -11.49 11.12
N ALA A 100 -9.98 -12.60 11.20
CA ALA A 100 -9.27 -13.00 12.41
C ALA A 100 -8.29 -11.91 12.90
N MET A 101 -7.51 -11.32 11.99
CA MET A 101 -6.64 -10.18 12.33
C MET A 101 -7.46 -8.98 12.83
N ALA A 102 -8.57 -8.63 12.18
CA ALA A 102 -9.41 -7.51 12.60
C ALA A 102 -10.02 -7.70 14.00
N TYR A 103 -10.49 -8.91 14.33
CA TYR A 103 -10.96 -9.26 15.68
C TYR A 103 -9.84 -9.20 16.72
N LEU A 104 -8.65 -9.68 16.38
CA LEU A 104 -7.49 -9.59 17.27
C LEU A 104 -7.11 -8.13 17.53
N LEU A 105 -7.01 -7.30 16.49
CA LEU A 105 -6.77 -5.87 16.60
C LEU A 105 -7.84 -5.18 17.48
N LYS A 106 -9.12 -5.54 17.30
CA LYS A 106 -10.24 -5.05 18.11
C LYS A 106 -10.07 -5.41 19.58
N SER A 107 -9.67 -6.65 19.89
CA SER A 107 -9.45 -7.10 21.27
C SER A 107 -8.34 -6.33 22.00
N TYR A 108 -7.33 -5.86 21.26
CA TYR A 108 -6.28 -4.97 21.77
C TYR A 108 -6.64 -3.48 21.72
N GLY A 109 -7.87 -3.12 21.32
CA GLY A 109 -8.33 -1.73 21.25
C GLY A 109 -7.81 -0.93 20.06
N ASN A 110 -7.20 -1.58 19.06
CA ASN A 110 -6.64 -0.93 17.88
C ASN A 110 -7.59 -0.90 16.66
N ILE A 111 -8.88 -1.21 16.86
CA ILE A 111 -9.95 -0.99 15.87
C ILE A 111 -11.11 -0.28 16.56
N CYS A 112 -11.47 0.89 16.07
CA CYS A 112 -12.48 1.73 16.71
C CYS A 112 -13.88 1.53 16.09
N ASN A 113 -13.95 1.26 14.80
CA ASN A 113 -15.21 1.16 14.04
C ASN A 113 -15.77 -0.28 14.02
N PRO A 114 -17.01 -0.50 13.54
CA PRO A 114 -17.53 -1.85 13.30
C PRO A 114 -16.62 -2.64 12.36
N ILE A 115 -16.32 -3.88 12.73
CA ILE A 115 -15.34 -4.71 12.00
C ILE A 115 -15.78 -4.95 10.55
N ASP A 116 -17.06 -5.18 10.32
CA ASP A 116 -17.59 -5.45 8.97
C ASP A 116 -17.41 -4.25 8.04
N ASP A 117 -17.56 -3.02 8.56
CA ASP A 117 -17.36 -1.79 7.79
C ASP A 117 -15.88 -1.59 7.45
N VAL A 118 -14.99 -1.80 8.44
CA VAL A 118 -13.53 -1.72 8.24
C VAL A 118 -13.06 -2.73 7.21
N LEU A 119 -13.53 -3.98 7.31
CA LEU A 119 -13.16 -5.04 6.39
C LEU A 119 -13.72 -4.78 4.99
N MET A 120 -14.97 -4.36 4.86
CA MET A 120 -15.55 -4.00 3.57
C MET A 120 -14.75 -2.89 2.90
N PHE A 121 -14.41 -1.83 3.65
CA PHE A 121 -13.59 -0.75 3.11
C PHE A 121 -12.19 -1.23 2.71
N TYR A 122 -11.55 -2.06 3.53
CA TYR A 122 -10.27 -2.70 3.21
C TYR A 122 -10.32 -3.51 1.90
N PHE A 123 -11.33 -4.36 1.72
CA PHE A 123 -11.49 -5.15 0.49
C PHE A 123 -11.76 -4.27 -0.73
N LYS A 124 -12.57 -3.23 -0.58
CA LYS A 124 -12.76 -2.23 -1.64
C LYS A 124 -11.44 -1.57 -2.03
N MET A 125 -10.64 -1.12 -1.06
CA MET A 125 -9.31 -0.56 -1.35
C MET A 125 -8.40 -1.52 -2.14
N CYS A 126 -8.45 -2.82 -1.84
CA CYS A 126 -7.70 -3.85 -2.58
C CYS A 126 -8.26 -4.16 -3.97
N SER A 127 -9.54 -3.87 -4.21
CA SER A 127 -10.24 -4.15 -5.47
C SER A 127 -10.13 -3.06 -6.54
N VAL A 128 -9.46 -1.94 -6.25
CA VAL A 128 -9.30 -0.84 -7.22
C VAL A 128 -8.57 -1.36 -8.47
N GLN A 129 -9.22 -1.28 -9.62
CA GLN A 129 -8.69 -1.81 -10.87
C GLN A 129 -7.96 -0.72 -11.67
N MET A 130 -6.71 -0.99 -12.02
CA MET A 130 -5.87 -0.05 -12.78
C MET A 130 -5.00 -0.79 -13.80
N SER A 131 -4.82 -0.18 -14.96
CA SER A 131 -3.77 -0.56 -15.92
C SER A 131 -2.38 -0.14 -15.41
N CYS A 132 -1.31 -0.69 -15.97
CA CYS A 132 0.06 -0.23 -15.67
C CYS A 132 0.23 1.27 -15.91
N ARG A 133 -0.43 1.83 -16.94
CA ARG A 133 -0.38 3.27 -17.25
C ARG A 133 -1.03 4.11 -16.16
N GLN A 134 -2.21 3.70 -15.69
CA GLN A 134 -2.89 4.39 -14.59
C GLN A 134 -2.08 4.28 -13.30
N LEU A 135 -1.54 3.09 -13.00
CA LEU A 135 -0.77 2.85 -11.78
C LEU A 135 0.55 3.65 -11.76
N SER A 136 1.28 3.69 -12.87
CA SER A 136 2.51 4.48 -12.96
C SER A 136 2.24 5.99 -12.87
N LYS A 137 1.14 6.47 -13.47
CA LYS A 137 0.70 7.87 -13.30
C LYS A 137 0.37 8.18 -11.83
N ALA A 138 -0.43 7.34 -11.18
CA ALA A 138 -0.84 7.57 -9.79
C ALA A 138 0.34 7.60 -8.81
N PHE A 139 1.44 6.92 -9.15
CA PHE A 139 2.64 6.89 -8.32
C PHE A 139 3.71 7.94 -8.73
N LEU A 140 3.54 8.61 -9.87
CA LEU A 140 4.48 9.64 -10.33
C LEU A 140 4.67 10.79 -9.32
N PRO A 141 3.63 11.29 -8.61
CA PRO A 141 3.83 12.34 -7.61
C PRO A 141 4.78 11.94 -6.47
N PHE A 142 4.93 10.64 -6.19
CA PHE A 142 5.86 10.15 -5.16
C PHE A 142 7.34 10.20 -5.59
N SER A 143 7.64 10.34 -6.90
CA SER A 143 9.01 10.66 -7.35
C SER A 143 9.30 12.15 -7.34
N GLN A 144 8.29 13.01 -7.38
CA GLN A 144 8.44 14.44 -7.65
C GLN A 144 8.61 15.27 -6.38
N HIS A 145 9.71 15.06 -5.64
CA HIS A 145 9.99 15.76 -4.38
C HIS A 145 10.08 17.30 -4.48
N ASN A 146 10.27 17.82 -5.68
CA ASN A 146 10.33 19.25 -6.00
C ASN A 146 8.97 19.86 -6.38
N LYS A 147 7.90 19.06 -6.45
CA LYS A 147 6.55 19.55 -6.72
C LYS A 147 5.69 19.37 -5.48
N GLN A 148 4.69 20.23 -5.36
CA GLN A 148 3.69 20.10 -4.30
C GLN A 148 2.85 18.85 -4.56
N PHE A 149 2.67 18.03 -3.53
CA PHE A 149 1.70 16.93 -3.52
C PHE A 149 0.39 17.47 -2.94
N ASP A 150 -0.58 17.73 -3.81
CA ASP A 150 -1.93 18.16 -3.45
C ASP A 150 -2.91 17.55 -4.47
N PHE A 151 -3.65 16.54 -4.04
CA PHE A 151 -4.60 15.80 -4.88
C PHE A 151 -5.88 15.53 -4.09
N ASN A 152 -7.01 16.05 -4.56
CA ASN A 152 -8.30 15.96 -3.88
C ASN A 152 -8.25 16.35 -2.38
N GLY A 153 -7.51 17.42 -2.05
CA GLY A 153 -7.35 17.89 -0.67
C GLY A 153 -6.33 17.10 0.18
N ILE A 154 -5.76 16.02 -0.35
CA ILE A 154 -4.71 15.23 0.29
C ILE A 154 -3.35 15.88 0.02
N ARG A 155 -2.71 16.34 1.08
CA ARG A 155 -1.46 17.11 1.02
C ARG A 155 -0.35 16.42 1.78
N LEU A 156 0.76 16.19 1.10
CA LEU A 156 1.97 15.62 1.72
C LEU A 156 3.14 16.58 1.57
N THR A 157 3.88 16.73 2.66
CA THR A 157 5.18 17.40 2.65
C THR A 157 6.23 16.53 1.96
N THR A 158 7.29 17.14 1.44
CA THR A 158 8.45 16.40 0.89
C THR A 158 9.02 15.39 1.89
N SER A 159 9.01 15.71 3.19
CA SER A 159 9.47 14.79 4.25
C SER A 159 8.58 13.55 4.36
N GLN A 160 7.26 13.72 4.29
CA GLN A 160 6.31 12.60 4.32
C GLN A 160 6.46 11.72 3.07
N ILE A 161 6.59 12.31 1.87
CA ILE A 161 6.82 11.54 0.63
C ILE A 161 8.12 10.72 0.74
N LYS A 162 9.21 11.34 1.22
CA LYS A 162 10.48 10.62 1.46
C LYS A 162 10.30 9.43 2.41
N ARG A 163 9.56 9.59 3.51
CA ARG A 163 9.27 8.51 4.47
C ARG A 163 8.38 7.43 3.87
N MET A 164 7.42 7.79 3.02
CA MET A 164 6.62 6.81 2.28
C MET A 164 7.48 5.98 1.33
N ASN A 165 8.39 6.61 0.59
CA ASN A 165 9.34 5.89 -0.26
C ASN A 165 10.26 4.99 0.56
N ALA A 166 10.71 5.42 1.74
CA ALA A 166 11.47 4.57 2.66
C ALA A 166 10.68 3.33 3.10
N LEU A 167 9.40 3.49 3.47
CA LEU A 167 8.52 2.35 3.79
C LEU A 167 8.29 1.43 2.60
N MET A 168 8.18 1.98 1.38
CA MET A 168 8.05 1.18 0.16
C MET A 168 9.31 0.34 -0.06
N GLN A 169 10.49 0.93 0.14
CA GLN A 169 11.75 0.21 0.06
C GLN A 169 11.83 -0.93 1.08
N THR A 170 11.51 -0.66 2.35
CA THR A 170 11.79 -1.61 3.44
C THR A 170 10.67 -2.61 3.70
N CYS A 171 9.43 -2.29 3.35
CA CYS A 171 8.25 -3.10 3.67
C CYS A 171 7.42 -3.49 2.43
N GLY A 172 7.70 -2.91 1.27
CA GLY A 172 6.80 -3.01 0.11
C GLY A 172 6.72 -4.39 -0.55
N PHE A 173 7.72 -5.24 -0.30
CA PHE A 173 7.81 -6.60 -0.84
C PHE A 173 7.83 -7.66 0.27
N TYR A 174 7.31 -7.32 1.46
CA TYR A 174 7.19 -8.27 2.58
C TYR A 174 8.57 -8.88 2.93
N ASP A 175 8.66 -10.20 3.00
CA ASP A 175 9.90 -10.96 3.26
C ASP A 175 10.88 -10.96 2.06
N GLU A 176 10.57 -10.23 0.99
CA GLU A 176 11.42 -10.05 -0.19
C GLU A 176 11.86 -8.59 -0.39
N ALA A 177 11.60 -7.70 0.56
CA ALA A 177 12.05 -6.30 0.48
C ALA A 177 13.57 -6.16 0.35
N GLY A 178 14.34 -7.01 1.04
CA GLY A 178 15.80 -7.03 0.92
C GLY A 178 16.26 -7.44 -0.49
N GLU A 179 15.71 -8.52 -1.03
CA GLU A 179 16.03 -9.02 -2.37
C GLU A 179 15.62 -8.01 -3.46
N PHE A 180 14.43 -7.39 -3.32
CA PHE A 180 14.00 -6.33 -4.22
C PHE A 180 14.94 -5.12 -4.20
N SER A 181 15.37 -4.73 -3.00
CA SER A 181 16.34 -3.63 -2.84
C SER A 181 17.69 -3.98 -3.50
N TYR A 182 18.14 -5.22 -3.36
CA TYR A 182 19.41 -5.69 -3.91
C TYR A 182 19.40 -5.80 -5.44
N LEU A 183 18.33 -6.35 -6.03
CA LEU A 183 18.23 -6.59 -7.47
C LEU A 183 17.78 -5.36 -8.27
N ILE A 184 16.82 -4.59 -7.74
CA ILE A 184 16.19 -3.48 -8.45
C ILE A 184 16.72 -2.13 -7.97
N GLY A 185 16.91 -1.95 -6.66
CA GLY A 185 17.44 -0.69 -6.13
C GLY A 185 16.49 0.50 -6.24
N LEU A 186 15.17 0.27 -6.25
CA LEU A 186 14.15 1.32 -6.24
C LEU A 186 13.12 1.09 -5.11
N PRO A 187 12.49 2.13 -4.56
CA PRO A 187 11.31 1.99 -3.71
C PRO A 187 10.13 1.42 -4.51
N GLY A 188 9.42 0.43 -3.97
CA GLY A 188 8.26 -0.13 -4.67
C GLY A 188 7.24 -0.82 -3.78
N LYS A 189 6.16 -1.29 -4.39
CA LYS A 189 5.14 -2.12 -3.75
C LYS A 189 4.64 -3.16 -4.74
N SER A 190 4.55 -4.41 -4.29
CA SER A 190 3.90 -5.51 -5.02
C SER A 190 2.45 -5.71 -4.60
N GLY A 191 1.62 -6.24 -5.49
CA GLY A 191 0.26 -6.70 -5.20
C GLY A 191 -0.01 -8.10 -5.75
N VAL A 192 -0.81 -8.89 -5.04
CA VAL A 192 -1.12 -10.29 -5.40
C VAL A 192 -1.92 -10.41 -6.71
N GLY A 193 -2.50 -9.32 -7.22
CA GLY A 193 -3.03 -9.25 -8.58
C GLY A 193 -1.97 -9.31 -9.68
N GLY A 194 -0.68 -9.38 -9.33
CA GLY A 194 0.45 -9.47 -10.27
C GLY A 194 1.06 -8.12 -10.65
N GLY A 195 0.55 -7.02 -10.11
CA GLY A 195 1.06 -5.68 -10.33
C GLY A 195 2.21 -5.34 -9.40
N ILE A 196 3.23 -4.65 -9.92
CA ILE A 196 4.30 -4.03 -9.13
C ILE A 196 4.44 -2.59 -9.57
N VAL A 197 4.56 -1.68 -8.62
CA VAL A 197 4.91 -0.27 -8.86
C VAL A 197 6.22 0.06 -8.17
N ALA A 198 7.08 0.81 -8.86
CA ALA A 198 8.33 1.32 -8.34
C ALA A 198 8.50 2.80 -8.71
N VAL A 199 9.31 3.50 -7.91
CA VAL A 199 9.50 4.95 -8.01
C VAL A 199 10.99 5.24 -7.97
N CYS A 200 11.52 5.91 -8.99
CA CYS A 200 12.87 6.47 -8.98
C CYS A 200 12.76 7.97 -8.62
N PRO A 201 13.17 8.39 -7.40
CA PRO A 201 13.09 9.77 -6.95
C PRO A 201 13.67 10.74 -7.98
N MET A 202 12.97 11.85 -8.22
CA MET A 202 13.31 12.91 -9.19
C MET A 202 13.36 12.48 -10.66
N ARG A 203 13.02 11.23 -11.01
CA ARG A 203 13.08 10.72 -12.40
C ARG A 203 11.72 10.23 -12.90
N TYR A 204 11.21 9.12 -12.37
CA TYR A 204 10.00 8.47 -12.89
C TYR A 204 9.28 7.59 -11.87
N SER A 205 8.08 7.17 -12.24
CA SER A 205 7.42 5.98 -11.67
C SER A 205 7.20 4.97 -12.79
N VAL A 206 7.35 3.69 -12.46
CA VAL A 206 7.17 2.56 -13.38
C VAL A 206 6.23 1.55 -12.75
N ALA A 207 5.37 0.97 -13.58
CA ALA A 207 4.51 -0.14 -13.18
C ALA A 207 4.64 -1.29 -14.18
N VAL A 208 4.66 -2.50 -13.65
CA VAL A 208 4.70 -3.76 -14.42
C VAL A 208 3.57 -4.65 -13.94
N TRP A 209 3.10 -5.55 -14.81
CA TRP A 209 2.06 -6.50 -14.46
C TRP A 209 2.32 -7.84 -15.12
N SER A 210 2.27 -8.90 -14.32
CA SER A 210 2.22 -10.28 -14.77
C SER A 210 1.60 -11.15 -13.67
N PRO A 211 0.56 -11.96 -13.97
CA PRO A 211 -0.24 -12.62 -12.94
C PRO A 211 0.51 -13.73 -12.19
N ARG A 212 1.53 -14.35 -12.79
CA ARG A 212 2.28 -15.43 -12.13
C ARG A 212 3.14 -14.90 -10.97
N LEU A 213 2.83 -15.35 -9.76
CA LEU A 213 3.56 -15.01 -8.54
C LEU A 213 4.61 -16.07 -8.17
N ASN A 214 5.63 -15.65 -7.44
CA ASN A 214 6.57 -16.53 -6.72
C ASN A 214 5.96 -17.00 -5.38
N PRO A 215 6.60 -17.92 -4.64
CA PRO A 215 6.08 -18.38 -3.34
C PRO A 215 5.92 -17.28 -2.27
N LYS A 216 6.55 -16.11 -2.45
CA LYS A 216 6.42 -14.96 -1.55
C LYS A 216 5.32 -13.98 -1.97
N GLY A 217 4.58 -14.27 -3.04
CA GLY A 217 3.45 -13.45 -3.52
C GLY A 217 3.83 -12.29 -4.44
N ASN A 218 5.04 -12.28 -5.01
CA ASN A 218 5.50 -11.23 -5.93
C ASN A 218 5.54 -11.70 -7.39
N SER A 219 5.23 -10.81 -8.33
CA SER A 219 5.20 -11.14 -9.77
C SER A 219 6.58 -11.51 -10.30
N VAL A 220 6.75 -12.75 -10.79
CA VAL A 220 8.06 -13.27 -11.25
C VAL A 220 8.60 -12.43 -12.43
N MET A 221 7.77 -12.24 -13.45
CA MET A 221 8.17 -11.49 -14.65
C MET A 221 8.21 -9.99 -14.37
N GLY A 222 7.38 -9.48 -13.45
CA GLY A 222 7.42 -8.09 -13.03
C GLY A 222 8.75 -7.73 -12.36
N MET A 223 9.21 -8.57 -11.42
CA MET A 223 10.51 -8.42 -10.77
C MET A 223 11.64 -8.41 -11.80
N LYS A 224 11.64 -9.38 -12.73
CA LYS A 224 12.68 -9.46 -13.76
C LYS A 224 12.68 -8.25 -14.71
N ALA A 225 11.51 -7.76 -15.09
CA ALA A 225 11.40 -6.58 -15.94
C ALA A 225 11.97 -5.33 -15.26
N LEU A 226 11.73 -5.15 -13.96
CA LEU A 226 12.27 -4.04 -13.19
C LEU A 226 13.79 -4.14 -13.00
N GLU A 227 14.31 -5.33 -12.73
CA GLU A 227 15.76 -5.60 -12.66
C GLU A 227 16.46 -5.25 -13.98
N LEU A 228 15.88 -5.68 -15.11
CA LEU A 228 16.41 -5.37 -16.44
C LEU A 228 16.33 -3.86 -16.74
N LEU A 229 15.24 -3.19 -16.34
CA LEU A 229 15.09 -1.75 -16.51
C LEU A 229 16.25 -1.01 -15.82
N THR A 230 16.45 -1.24 -14.53
CA THR A 230 17.47 -0.53 -13.75
C THR A 230 18.89 -0.92 -14.17
N THR A 231 19.10 -2.16 -14.62
CA THR A 231 20.36 -2.59 -15.23
C THR A 231 20.65 -1.85 -16.54
N TYR A 232 19.67 -1.72 -17.44
CA TYR A 232 19.86 -1.07 -18.73
C TYR A 232 19.91 0.45 -18.66
N THR A 233 19.24 1.05 -17.67
CA THR A 233 19.27 2.51 -17.48
C THR A 233 20.37 2.97 -16.51
N GLU A 234 21.03 2.03 -15.81
CA GLU A 234 21.99 2.31 -14.74
C GLU A 234 21.40 3.17 -13.61
N GLU A 235 20.11 3.00 -13.34
CA GLU A 235 19.37 3.80 -12.36
C GLU A 235 19.00 2.99 -11.12
N SER A 236 19.67 3.30 -10.02
CA SER A 236 19.42 2.79 -8.67
C SER A 236 19.45 3.97 -7.69
N ILE A 237 18.75 3.84 -6.55
CA ILE A 237 18.86 4.81 -5.44
C ILE A 237 20.05 4.52 -4.50
N PHE A 238 20.75 3.42 -4.73
CA PHE A 238 21.99 3.00 -4.06
C PHE A 238 23.19 3.16 -4.99
#